data_AF-A0A843GA65-F1
#
_entry.id   AF-A0A843GA65-F1
#
_cell.length_a   1.000
_cell.length_b   1.000
_cell.length_c   1.000
_cell.angle_alpha   90.00
_cell.angle_beta   90.00
_cell.angle_gamma   90.00
#
_symmetry.space_group_name_H-M   'P 1'
#
loop_
_entity.id
_entity.type
_entity.pdbx_description
1 polymer ?
#
loop_
_entity_poly.entity_id
_entity_poly.type
_entity_poly.pdbx_seq_one_letter_code
_entity_poly.pdbx_strand_id
1 'polypeptide(L)'
;MASEKSVWDSNIAFVLAMIGSAVGLGNIWRFPNVLYSNGGGSFMIPYIVSLFILGISFVLVEYAVGFKFKTSLSKVFFTIKSRLEPIAWFIILVVFLITTYYVCVVAWDLIYVALSLTKAWGANPDLFFTVSVLHASDSLSGITTIVPWVFISILLIWLSSWFIVQKDLNEGIGKVSKILLPVLLVIVIIIVAFSLTLPGASIGYTQIFTPDWSALTNLNVWLAAFGQIVFSLSLGMSIALTYASYLPEDSKLTDNALIVAFSNSGFEV
;
A
#
# COMPACT_ATOMS: atom_id res chain seq x y z
N MET A 1 -6.47 15.47 -32.63
CA MET A 1 -7.32 15.79 -31.46
C MET A 1 -6.51 15.47 -30.23
N ALA A 2 -6.13 16.47 -29.42
CA ALA A 2 -5.65 16.17 -28.08
C ALA A 2 -6.84 15.57 -27.34
N SER A 3 -6.76 14.32 -26.89
CA SER A 3 -7.80 13.77 -26.03
C SER A 3 -7.91 14.70 -24.82
N GLU A 4 -9.11 15.17 -24.50
CA GLU A 4 -9.33 15.81 -23.21
C GLU A 4 -8.75 14.88 -22.14
N LYS A 5 -7.83 15.38 -21.32
CA LYS A 5 -7.28 14.58 -20.24
C LYS A 5 -8.43 14.21 -19.32
N SER A 6 -8.56 12.92 -19.01
CA SER A 6 -9.52 12.46 -18.02
C SER A 6 -9.30 13.19 -16.70
N VAL A 7 -10.37 13.56 -16.02
CA VAL A 7 -10.32 14.23 -14.70
C VAL A 7 -11.13 13.38 -13.74
N TRP A 8 -10.79 13.42 -12.45
CA TRP A 8 -11.62 12.75 -11.45
C TRP A 8 -13.03 13.33 -11.43
N ASP A 9 -14.05 12.49 -11.61
CA ASP A 9 -15.46 12.92 -11.64
C ASP A 9 -15.95 13.41 -10.27
N SER A 10 -15.27 13.00 -9.19
CA SER A 10 -15.61 13.41 -7.83
C SER A 10 -14.40 13.40 -6.92
N ASN A 11 -14.40 14.30 -5.93
CA ASN A 11 -13.37 14.33 -4.89
C ASN A 11 -13.31 13.01 -4.10
N ILE A 12 -14.48 12.40 -3.86
CA ILE A 12 -14.57 11.12 -3.15
C ILE A 12 -13.88 10.00 -3.93
N ALA A 13 -14.05 9.93 -5.26
CA ALA A 13 -13.37 8.93 -6.07
C ALA A 13 -11.84 9.08 -6.00
N PHE A 14 -11.34 10.31 -6.06
CA PHE A 14 -9.91 10.60 -5.87
C PHE A 14 -9.42 10.17 -4.48
N VAL A 15 -10.09 10.62 -3.41
CA VAL A 15 -9.69 10.34 -2.03
C VAL A 15 -9.69 8.83 -1.76
N LEU A 16 -10.74 8.11 -2.17
CA LEU A 16 -10.80 6.65 -1.98
C LEU A 16 -9.75 5.92 -2.80
N ALA A 17 -9.45 6.37 -4.03
CA ALA A 17 -8.38 5.79 -4.83
C ALA A 17 -7.00 6.05 -4.20
N MET A 18 -6.77 7.25 -3.66
CA MET A 18 -5.54 7.58 -2.93
C MET A 18 -5.39 6.79 -1.63
N ILE A 19 -6.45 6.66 -0.83
CA ILE A 19 -6.45 5.81 0.37
C ILE A 19 -6.18 4.36 -0.03
N GLY A 20 -6.85 3.85 -1.07
CA GLY A 20 -6.62 2.49 -1.56
C GLY A 20 -5.20 2.25 -2.09
N SER A 21 -4.50 3.30 -2.50
CA SER A 21 -3.08 3.20 -2.89
C SER A 21 -2.11 3.24 -1.70
N ALA A 22 -2.50 3.88 -0.58
CA ALA A 22 -1.69 3.98 0.63
C ALA A 22 -1.92 2.77 1.55
N VAL A 23 -3.19 2.37 1.72
CA VAL A 23 -3.58 1.22 2.53
C VAL A 23 -3.28 -0.06 1.76
N GLY A 24 -2.26 -0.79 2.22
CA GLY A 24 -1.86 -2.07 1.64
C GLY A 24 -1.62 -3.16 2.68
N LEU A 25 -1.09 -4.30 2.22
CA LEU A 25 -0.77 -5.43 3.09
C LEU A 25 0.16 -5.02 4.25
N GLY A 26 1.10 -4.09 4.01
CA GLY A 26 2.02 -3.60 5.04
C GLY A 26 1.33 -2.99 6.27
N ASN A 27 0.17 -2.36 6.08
CA ASN A 27 -0.61 -1.81 7.19
C ASN A 27 -1.13 -2.90 8.12
N ILE A 28 -1.44 -4.09 7.59
CA ILE A 28 -2.09 -5.18 8.34
C ILE A 28 -1.10 -5.99 9.17
N TRP A 29 0.09 -6.31 8.64
CA TRP A 29 1.04 -7.18 9.34
C TRP A 29 2.36 -6.50 9.73
N ARG A 30 2.86 -5.59 8.89
CA ARG A 30 4.17 -4.96 9.13
C ARG A 30 4.07 -3.89 10.20
N PHE A 31 3.06 -3.01 10.14
CA PHE A 31 2.91 -1.96 11.15
C PHE A 31 2.80 -2.53 12.58
N PRO A 32 1.91 -3.51 12.88
CA PRO A 32 1.84 -4.10 14.21
C PRO A 32 3.16 -4.76 14.65
N ASN A 33 3.89 -5.39 13.73
CA ASN A 33 5.20 -5.99 14.01
C ASN A 33 6.26 -4.94 14.38
N VAL A 34 6.32 -3.83 13.63
CA VAL A 34 7.24 -2.72 13.89
C VAL A 34 6.87 -2.03 15.21
N LEU A 35 5.59 -1.75 15.43
CA LEU A 35 5.06 -1.19 16.68
C LEU A 35 5.51 -2.02 17.89
N TYR A 36 5.22 -3.31 17.86
CA TYR A 36 5.60 -4.25 18.93
C TYR A 36 7.12 -4.30 19.15
N SER A 37 7.90 -4.40 18.07
CA SER A 37 9.35 -4.59 18.17
C SER A 37 10.12 -3.33 18.57
N ASN A 38 9.49 -2.15 18.57
CA ASN A 38 10.15 -0.86 18.78
C ASN A 38 9.60 -0.09 20.00
N GLY A 39 9.11 -0.81 21.02
CA GLY A 39 8.67 -0.21 22.29
C GLY A 39 7.16 -0.19 22.50
N GLY A 40 6.41 -0.91 21.65
CA GLY A 40 4.96 -1.04 21.78
C GLY A 40 4.28 0.31 21.72
N GLY A 41 3.52 0.65 22.77
CA GLY A 41 2.75 1.89 22.83
C GLY A 41 3.60 3.17 22.69
N SER A 42 4.88 3.15 23.10
CA SER A 42 5.74 4.35 23.02
C SER A 42 6.15 4.69 21.59
N PHE A 43 6.21 3.70 20.68
CA PHE A 43 6.53 3.89 19.26
C PHE A 43 5.51 4.79 18.53
N MET A 44 4.30 4.95 19.06
CA MET A 44 3.31 5.88 18.51
C MET A 44 3.81 7.32 18.48
N ILE A 45 4.67 7.73 19.43
CA ILE A 45 5.23 9.09 19.46
C ILE A 45 6.13 9.35 18.23
N PRO A 46 7.22 8.59 18.00
CA PRO A 46 8.06 8.80 16.83
C PRO A 46 7.30 8.58 15.52
N TYR A 47 6.30 7.68 15.49
CA TYR A 47 5.42 7.48 14.34
C TYR A 47 4.56 8.71 14.01
N ILE A 48 3.91 9.31 15.01
CA ILE A 48 3.11 10.53 14.81
C ILE A 48 4.03 11.69 14.39
N VAL A 49 5.20 11.83 15.02
CA VAL A 49 6.18 12.86 14.65
C VAL A 49 6.65 12.68 13.20
N SER A 50 6.96 11.46 12.77
CA SER A 50 7.36 11.20 11.39
C SER A 50 6.22 11.41 10.40
N LEU A 51 4.97 11.13 10.78
CA LEU A 51 3.78 11.43 9.97
C LEU A 51 3.66 12.93 9.67
N PHE A 52 3.81 13.79 10.69
CA PHE A 52 3.69 15.25 10.49
C PHE A 52 4.90 15.85 9.78
N ILE A 53 6.12 15.48 10.18
CA ILE A 53 7.34 16.07 9.62
C ILE A 53 7.54 15.61 8.18
N LEU A 54 7.45 14.30 7.95
CA LEU A 54 7.78 13.70 6.67
C LEU A 54 6.54 13.35 5.85
N GLY A 55 5.61 12.57 6.42
CA GLY A 55 4.47 12.02 5.70
C GLY A 55 3.60 13.08 5.01
N ILE A 56 2.92 13.90 5.81
CA ILE A 56 2.00 14.93 5.33
C ILE A 56 2.72 15.94 4.44
N SER A 57 3.91 16.40 4.86
CA SER A 57 4.72 17.35 4.09
C SER A 57 5.06 16.85 2.69
N PHE A 58 5.50 15.59 2.56
CA PHE A 58 5.88 15.02 1.26
C PHE A 58 4.67 14.73 0.38
N VAL A 59 3.56 14.21 0.94
CA VAL A 59 2.31 14.02 0.18
C VAL A 59 1.82 15.35 -0.39
N LEU A 60 1.86 16.43 0.40
CA LEU A 60 1.50 17.77 -0.07
C LEU A 60 2.39 18.25 -1.21
N VAL A 61 3.69 18.00 -1.14
CA VAL A 61 4.63 18.34 -2.23
C VAL A 61 4.29 17.54 -3.49
N GLU A 62 4.13 16.23 -3.40
CA GLU A 62 3.77 15.39 -4.55
C GLU A 62 2.43 15.80 -5.17
N TYR A 63 1.44 16.13 -4.33
CA TYR A 63 0.16 16.65 -4.78
C TYR A 63 0.31 17.99 -5.49
N ALA A 64 1.05 18.95 -4.91
CA ALA A 64 1.28 20.26 -5.50
C ALA A 64 2.00 20.15 -6.86
N VAL A 65 3.01 19.28 -6.96
CA VAL A 65 3.72 19.03 -8.23
C VAL A 65 2.78 18.39 -9.25
N GLY A 66 2.09 17.31 -8.89
CA GLY A 66 1.15 16.62 -9.79
C GLY A 66 0.07 17.56 -10.29
N PHE A 67 -0.54 18.31 -9.36
CA PHE A 67 -1.59 19.27 -9.64
C PHE A 67 -1.10 20.41 -10.54
N LYS A 68 0.08 20.97 -10.29
CA LYS A 68 0.61 22.10 -11.08
C LYS A 68 0.97 21.69 -12.51
N PHE A 69 1.66 20.55 -12.68
CA PHE A 69 2.22 20.17 -13.97
C PHE A 69 1.28 19.31 -14.82
N LYS A 70 0.30 18.63 -14.21
CA LYS A 70 -0.70 17.79 -14.90
C LYS A 70 -0.07 16.80 -15.89
N THR A 71 1.10 16.23 -15.59
CA THR A 71 1.87 15.38 -16.53
C THR A 71 2.66 14.30 -15.79
N SER A 72 3.20 13.32 -16.52
CA SER A 72 4.06 12.26 -15.96
C SER A 72 5.32 12.80 -15.26
N LEU A 73 5.83 12.05 -14.28
CA LEU A 73 7.06 12.40 -13.54
C LEU A 73 8.26 12.70 -14.44
N SER A 74 8.46 11.89 -15.49
CA SER A 74 9.55 12.09 -16.46
C SER A 74 9.49 13.47 -17.10
N LYS A 75 8.30 13.88 -17.55
CA LYS A 75 8.08 15.17 -18.17
C LYS A 75 8.17 16.32 -17.17
N VAL A 76 7.72 16.13 -15.92
CA VAL A 76 7.95 17.10 -14.83
C VAL A 76 9.44 17.35 -14.65
N PHE A 77 10.24 16.30 -14.53
CA PHE A 77 11.68 16.42 -14.30
C PHE A 77 12.37 17.05 -15.50
N PHE A 78 11.97 16.69 -16.72
CA PHE A 78 12.46 17.33 -17.94
C PHE A 78 12.17 18.83 -17.99
N THR A 79 10.95 19.25 -17.63
CA THR A 79 10.55 20.66 -17.60
C THR A 79 11.31 21.47 -16.55
N ILE A 80 11.58 20.87 -15.37
CA ILE A 80 12.39 21.53 -14.34
C ILE A 80 13.85 21.64 -14.80
N LYS A 81 14.43 20.51 -15.21
CA LYS A 81 15.80 20.42 -15.72
C LYS A 81 15.98 19.10 -16.45
N SER A 82 16.20 19.15 -17.76
CA SER A 82 16.38 17.96 -18.62
C SER A 82 17.39 16.93 -18.08
N ARG A 83 18.47 17.38 -17.42
CA ARG A 83 19.46 16.48 -16.79
C ARG A 83 18.91 15.61 -15.64
N LEU A 84 17.74 15.93 -15.08
CA LEU A 84 17.10 15.17 -14.01
C LEU A 84 16.17 14.08 -14.54
N GLU A 85 15.76 14.13 -15.81
CA GLU A 85 14.83 13.14 -16.38
C GLU A 85 15.24 11.67 -16.15
N PRO A 86 16.52 11.27 -16.24
CA PRO A 86 16.93 9.90 -15.94
C PRO A 86 16.54 9.41 -14.53
N ILE A 87 16.49 10.32 -13.54
CA ILE A 87 16.07 9.99 -12.17
C ILE A 87 14.59 9.57 -12.15
N ALA A 88 13.74 10.23 -12.94
CA ALA A 88 12.33 9.86 -13.02
C ALA A 88 12.14 8.47 -13.63
N TRP A 89 12.90 8.14 -14.69
CA TRP A 89 12.87 6.80 -15.28
C TRP A 89 13.38 5.72 -14.31
N PHE A 90 14.39 6.05 -13.50
CA PHE A 90 14.85 5.15 -12.42
C PHE A 90 13.75 4.92 -11.37
N ILE A 91 13.05 5.96 -10.93
CA ILE A 91 11.91 5.83 -9.99
C ILE A 91 10.82 4.94 -10.61
N ILE A 92 10.45 5.18 -11.87
CA ILE A 92 9.45 4.36 -12.59
C ILE A 92 9.90 2.89 -12.69
N LEU A 93 11.18 2.64 -12.95
CA LEU A 93 11.74 1.28 -12.95
C LEU A 93 11.61 0.61 -11.58
N VAL A 94 11.91 1.32 -10.50
CA VAL A 94 11.75 0.79 -9.13
C VAL A 94 10.29 0.43 -8.86
N VAL A 95 9.34 1.29 -9.23
CA VAL A 95 7.90 1.02 -9.07
C VAL A 95 7.46 -0.19 -9.92
N PHE A 96 8.00 -0.33 -11.13
CA PHE A 96 7.75 -1.50 -11.97
C PHE A 96 8.27 -2.79 -11.31
N LEU A 97 9.51 -2.78 -10.80
CA LEU A 97 10.08 -3.93 -10.08
C LEU A 97 9.31 -4.26 -8.81
N ILE A 98 8.75 -3.26 -8.13
CA ILE A 98 7.86 -3.51 -6.99
C ILE A 98 6.59 -4.23 -7.44
N THR A 99 6.00 -3.75 -8.54
CA THR A 99 4.78 -4.34 -9.09
C THR A 99 4.97 -5.82 -9.45
N THR A 100 6.12 -6.21 -10.02
CA THR A 100 6.35 -7.60 -10.45
C THR A 100 6.33 -8.60 -9.30
N TYR A 101 6.91 -8.28 -8.14
CA TYR A 101 6.85 -9.18 -6.98
C TYR A 101 5.54 -9.04 -6.20
N TYR A 102 4.94 -7.84 -6.15
CA TYR A 102 3.72 -7.61 -5.38
C TYR A 102 2.54 -8.36 -6.00
N VAL A 103 2.50 -8.48 -7.33
CA VAL A 103 1.51 -9.32 -8.03
C VAL A 103 1.61 -10.79 -7.61
N CYS A 104 2.80 -11.31 -7.31
CA CYS A 104 2.95 -12.68 -6.80
C CYS A 104 2.27 -12.86 -5.44
N VAL A 105 2.41 -11.87 -4.54
CA VAL A 105 1.76 -11.91 -3.22
C VAL A 105 0.25 -11.94 -3.35
N VAL A 106 -0.32 -11.04 -4.17
CA VAL A 106 -1.78 -11.00 -4.43
C VAL A 106 -2.26 -12.29 -5.10
N ALA A 107 -1.45 -12.90 -5.96
CA ALA A 107 -1.77 -14.19 -6.58
C ALA A 107 -1.81 -15.33 -5.56
N TRP A 108 -0.95 -15.32 -4.54
CA TRP A 108 -1.02 -16.30 -3.44
C TRP A 108 -2.29 -16.11 -2.62
N ASP A 109 -2.67 -14.86 -2.32
CA ASP A 109 -3.92 -14.57 -1.61
C ASP A 109 -5.14 -15.09 -2.39
N LEU A 110 -5.16 -14.95 -3.72
CA LEU A 110 -6.22 -15.50 -4.58
C LEU A 110 -6.34 -17.02 -4.46
N ILE A 111 -5.21 -17.73 -4.39
CA ILE A 111 -5.19 -19.17 -4.15
C ILE A 111 -5.79 -19.47 -2.78
N TYR A 112 -5.39 -18.76 -1.73
CA TYR A 112 -5.90 -18.97 -0.38
C TYR A 112 -7.38 -18.65 -0.22
N VAL A 113 -7.92 -17.69 -0.98
CA VAL A 113 -9.37 -17.45 -1.04
C VAL A 113 -10.10 -18.71 -1.52
N ALA A 114 -9.64 -19.35 -2.59
CA ALA A 114 -10.24 -20.60 -3.08
C ALA A 114 -10.09 -21.75 -2.08
N LEU A 115 -8.90 -21.89 -1.49
CA LEU A 115 -8.61 -22.94 -0.50
C LEU A 115 -9.35 -22.75 0.83
N SER A 116 -9.80 -21.53 1.15
CA SER A 116 -10.52 -21.22 2.38
C SER A 116 -11.88 -21.92 2.49
N LEU A 117 -12.49 -22.26 1.35
CA LEU A 117 -13.75 -22.99 1.28
C LEU A 117 -13.66 -24.39 1.88
N THR A 118 -12.49 -25.02 1.79
CA THR A 118 -12.24 -26.38 2.29
C THR A 118 -11.24 -26.42 3.44
N LYS A 119 -10.59 -25.29 3.77
CA LYS A 119 -9.49 -25.19 4.75
C LYS A 119 -8.37 -26.19 4.44
N ALA A 120 -8.01 -26.29 3.16
CA ALA A 120 -7.10 -27.32 2.64
C ALA A 120 -5.69 -27.32 3.28
N TRP A 121 -5.27 -26.21 3.90
CA TRP A 121 -3.96 -26.08 4.54
C TRP A 121 -3.80 -26.94 5.81
N GLY A 122 -4.89 -27.49 6.35
CA GLY A 122 -4.85 -28.44 7.46
C GLY A 122 -4.19 -27.87 8.73
N ALA A 123 -3.44 -28.72 9.44
CA ALA A 123 -2.84 -28.38 10.73
C ALA A 123 -1.53 -27.58 10.63
N ASN A 124 -0.85 -27.58 9.49
CA ASN A 124 0.43 -26.89 9.30
C ASN A 124 0.40 -26.01 8.05
N PRO A 125 -0.13 -24.76 8.17
CA PRO A 125 -0.24 -23.83 7.06
C PRO A 125 1.10 -23.46 6.44
N ASP A 126 2.16 -23.35 7.24
CA ASP A 126 3.49 -22.95 6.76
C ASP A 126 4.10 -24.03 5.85
N LEU A 127 4.00 -25.29 6.27
CA LEU A 127 4.45 -26.43 5.46
C LEU A 127 3.60 -26.54 4.19
N PHE A 128 2.29 -26.35 4.31
CA PHE A 128 1.40 -26.38 3.14
C PHE A 128 1.74 -25.27 2.15
N PHE A 129 2.00 -24.05 2.62
CA PHE A 129 2.40 -22.94 1.76
C PHE A 129 3.70 -23.24 1.02
N THR A 130 4.73 -23.62 1.76
CA THR A 130 6.08 -23.83 1.20
C THR A 130 6.13 -25.04 0.27
N VAL A 131 5.52 -26.16 0.66
CA VAL A 131 5.63 -27.42 -0.10
C VAL A 131 4.53 -27.55 -1.15
N SER A 132 3.27 -27.25 -0.81
CA SER A 132 2.12 -27.54 -1.68
C SER A 132 1.69 -26.37 -2.55
N VAL A 133 1.86 -25.12 -2.10
CA VAL A 133 1.50 -23.93 -2.89
C VAL A 133 2.69 -23.44 -3.70
N LEU A 134 3.83 -23.22 -3.05
CA LEU A 134 5.01 -22.62 -3.68
C LEU A 134 5.93 -23.63 -4.36
N HIS A 135 5.89 -24.90 -3.93
CA HIS A 135 6.91 -25.89 -4.30
C HIS A 135 8.33 -25.32 -4.09
N ALA A 136 8.54 -24.65 -2.95
CA ALA A 136 9.76 -23.92 -2.66
C ALA A 136 10.98 -24.85 -2.68
N SER A 137 12.06 -24.41 -3.33
CA SER A 137 13.31 -25.15 -3.43
C SER A 137 14.49 -24.20 -3.30
N ASP A 138 15.49 -24.62 -2.53
CA ASP A 138 16.77 -23.91 -2.39
C ASP A 138 17.74 -24.21 -3.55
N SER A 139 17.37 -25.13 -4.46
CA SER A 139 18.18 -25.46 -5.63
C SER A 139 18.04 -24.40 -6.73
N LEU A 140 19.10 -24.22 -7.52
CA LEU A 140 19.08 -23.30 -8.66
C LEU A 140 18.00 -23.67 -9.70
N SER A 141 17.62 -24.96 -9.79
CA SER A 141 16.51 -25.43 -10.62
C SER A 141 15.13 -24.92 -10.18
N GLY A 142 14.99 -24.46 -8.93
CA GLY A 142 13.78 -23.82 -8.43
C GLY A 142 13.45 -22.53 -9.20
N ILE A 143 14.47 -21.77 -9.63
CA ILE A 143 14.28 -20.53 -10.40
C ILE A 143 13.56 -20.77 -11.73
N THR A 144 13.78 -21.93 -12.35
CA THR A 144 13.15 -22.29 -13.63
C THR A 144 11.85 -23.08 -13.48
N THR A 145 11.47 -23.42 -12.25
CA THR A 145 10.28 -24.23 -11.99
C THR A 145 9.04 -23.36 -11.98
N ILE A 146 8.12 -23.61 -12.91
CA ILE A 146 6.84 -22.91 -12.97
C ILE A 146 5.79 -23.75 -12.26
N VAL A 147 5.24 -23.23 -11.16
CA VAL A 147 4.11 -23.85 -10.48
C VAL A 147 2.81 -23.44 -11.19
N PRO A 148 2.05 -24.37 -11.81
CA PRO A 148 0.94 -24.02 -12.69
C PRO A 148 -0.15 -23.16 -12.03
N TRP A 149 -0.53 -23.48 -10.79
CA TRP A 149 -1.57 -22.75 -10.06
C TRP A 149 -1.15 -21.33 -9.67
N VAL A 150 0.11 -21.15 -9.27
CA VAL A 150 0.69 -19.83 -9.00
C VAL A 150 0.76 -19.02 -10.29
N PHE A 151 1.22 -19.64 -11.39
CA PHE A 151 1.28 -18.98 -12.70
C PHE A 151 -0.09 -18.53 -13.20
N ILE A 152 -1.11 -19.39 -13.14
CA ILE A 152 -2.48 -19.04 -13.51
C ILE A 152 -3.00 -17.88 -12.65
N SER A 153 -2.75 -17.91 -11.34
CA SER A 153 -3.19 -16.85 -10.43
C SER A 153 -2.51 -15.53 -10.74
N ILE A 154 -1.20 -15.53 -11.03
CA ILE A 154 -0.46 -14.35 -11.49
C ILE A 154 -1.04 -13.81 -12.80
N LEU A 155 -1.33 -14.67 -13.77
CA LEU A 155 -1.95 -14.25 -15.03
C LEU A 155 -3.32 -13.62 -14.80
N LEU A 156 -4.15 -14.17 -13.91
CA LEU A 156 -5.45 -13.60 -13.57
C LEU A 156 -5.32 -12.21 -12.95
N ILE A 157 -4.36 -11.99 -12.05
CA ILE A 157 -4.12 -10.66 -11.46
C ILE A 157 -3.63 -9.66 -12.51
N TRP A 158 -2.72 -10.05 -13.40
CA TRP A 158 -2.27 -9.20 -14.50
C TRP A 158 -3.40 -8.86 -15.48
N LEU A 159 -4.21 -9.84 -15.88
CA LEU A 159 -5.37 -9.62 -16.75
C LEU A 159 -6.38 -8.69 -16.08
N SER A 160 -6.68 -8.91 -14.80
CA SER A 160 -7.60 -8.06 -14.03
C SER A 160 -7.09 -6.62 -13.96
N SER A 161 -5.80 -6.44 -13.68
CA SER A 161 -5.15 -5.13 -13.64
C SER A 161 -5.21 -4.45 -15.01
N TRP A 162 -4.94 -5.19 -16.09
CA TRP A 162 -5.04 -4.70 -17.46
C TRP A 162 -6.46 -4.25 -17.80
N PHE A 163 -7.48 -5.06 -17.47
CA PHE A 163 -8.89 -4.70 -17.68
C PHE A 163 -9.32 -3.44 -16.92
N ILE A 164 -8.73 -3.17 -15.75
CA ILE A 164 -9.02 -1.96 -14.96
C ILE A 164 -8.33 -0.74 -15.58
N VAL A 165 -7.05 -0.86 -15.95
CA VAL A 165 -6.22 0.25 -16.44
C VAL A 165 -6.56 0.65 -17.87
N GLN A 166 -7.08 -0.25 -18.70
CA GLN A 166 -7.52 0.10 -20.05
C GLN A 166 -8.80 0.94 -20.09
N LYS A 167 -9.56 0.99 -19.00
CA LYS A 167 -10.75 1.84 -18.89
C LYS A 167 -10.36 3.27 -18.53
N ASP A 168 -11.27 4.20 -18.80
CA ASP A 168 -11.12 5.57 -18.32
C ASP A 168 -10.97 5.62 -16.81
N LEU A 169 -10.23 6.63 -16.32
CA LEU A 169 -9.83 6.80 -14.92
C LEU A 169 -10.96 6.50 -13.92
N ASN A 170 -12.15 7.06 -14.16
CA ASN A 170 -13.31 6.93 -13.27
C ASN A 170 -14.01 5.57 -13.39
N GLU A 171 -14.05 4.98 -14.59
CA GLU A 171 -14.68 3.68 -14.84
C GLU A 171 -13.79 2.49 -14.42
N GLY A 172 -12.49 2.68 -14.45
CA GLY A 172 -11.47 1.75 -13.99
C GLY A 172 -11.18 1.95 -12.50
N ILE A 173 -10.06 2.62 -12.20
CA ILE A 173 -9.52 2.78 -10.85
C ILE A 173 -10.53 3.43 -9.91
N GLY A 174 -11.22 4.50 -10.35
CA GLY A 174 -12.20 5.20 -9.51
C GLY A 174 -13.37 4.31 -9.08
N LYS A 175 -13.93 3.52 -9.99
CA LYS A 175 -15.04 2.60 -9.69
C LYS A 175 -14.60 1.45 -8.78
N VAL A 176 -13.45 0.84 -9.08
CA VAL A 176 -12.90 -0.27 -8.29
C VAL A 176 -12.59 0.18 -6.87
N SER A 177 -11.93 1.34 -6.70
CA SER A 177 -11.57 1.88 -5.38
C SER A 177 -12.80 2.20 -4.52
N LYS A 178 -13.88 2.73 -5.14
CA LYS A 178 -15.16 2.97 -4.46
C LYS A 178 -15.82 1.72 -3.89
N ILE A 179 -15.48 0.53 -4.41
CA ILE A 179 -16.05 -0.74 -3.98
C ILE A 179 -15.08 -1.47 -3.04
N LEU A 180 -13.84 -1.68 -3.47
CA LEU A 180 -12.88 -2.51 -2.75
C LEU A 180 -12.47 -1.90 -1.41
N LEU A 181 -12.34 -0.57 -1.32
CA LEU A 181 -11.89 0.06 -0.08
C LEU A 181 -12.94 -0.02 1.05
N PRO A 182 -14.23 0.29 0.83
CA PRO A 182 -15.26 0.01 1.84
C PRO A 182 -15.36 -1.47 2.21
N VAL A 183 -15.26 -2.38 1.23
CA VAL A 183 -15.26 -3.83 1.50
C VAL A 183 -14.09 -4.24 2.39
N LEU A 184 -12.88 -3.74 2.11
CA LEU A 184 -11.70 -3.97 2.94
C LEU A 184 -11.94 -3.50 4.37
N LEU A 185 -12.45 -2.28 4.57
CA LEU A 185 -12.74 -1.74 5.90
C LEU A 185 -13.74 -2.60 6.66
N VAL A 186 -14.83 -3.02 6.01
CA VAL A 186 -15.85 -3.88 6.63
C VAL A 186 -15.23 -5.22 7.05
N ILE A 187 -14.45 -5.85 6.18
CA ILE A 187 -13.79 -7.13 6.48
C ILE A 187 -12.85 -6.98 7.68
N VAL A 188 -12.02 -5.94 7.70
CA VAL A 188 -11.07 -5.70 8.80
C VAL A 188 -11.80 -5.45 10.11
N ILE A 189 -12.87 -4.64 10.12
CA ILE A 189 -13.70 -4.40 11.31
C ILE A 189 -14.28 -5.71 11.85
N ILE A 190 -14.79 -6.58 10.96
CA ILE A 190 -15.32 -7.89 11.37
C ILE A 190 -14.21 -8.75 11.98
N ILE A 191 -13.03 -8.78 11.38
CA ILE A 191 -11.89 -9.55 11.89
C ILE A 191 -11.44 -9.03 13.25
N VAL A 192 -11.34 -7.70 13.44
CA VAL A 192 -10.97 -7.08 14.72
C VAL A 192 -12.04 -7.36 15.78
N ALA A 193 -13.32 -7.19 15.46
CA ALA A 193 -14.40 -7.50 16.39
C ALA A 193 -14.37 -8.97 16.81
N PHE A 194 -14.15 -9.89 15.85
CA PHE A 194 -14.02 -11.31 16.13
C PHE A 194 -12.77 -11.63 16.97
N SER A 195 -11.61 -11.03 16.65
CA SER A 195 -10.35 -11.30 17.37
C SER A 195 -10.44 -10.90 18.85
N LEU A 196 -11.17 -9.83 19.16
CA LEU A 196 -11.43 -9.39 20.54
C LEU A 196 -12.31 -10.36 21.34
N THR A 197 -13.08 -11.23 20.69
CA THR A 197 -13.88 -12.27 21.37
C THR A 197 -13.07 -13.52 21.72
N LEU A 198 -11.86 -13.68 21.16
CA LEU A 198 -11.05 -14.87 21.35
C LEU A 198 -10.45 -14.92 22.77
N PRO A 199 -10.38 -16.10 23.39
CA PRO A 199 -9.68 -16.28 24.66
C PRO A 199 -8.22 -15.80 24.56
N GLY A 200 -7.80 -14.95 25.50
CA GLY A 200 -6.43 -14.41 25.52
C GLY A 200 -6.20 -13.18 24.65
N ALA A 201 -7.24 -12.62 24.00
CA ALA A 201 -7.12 -11.37 23.24
C ALA A 201 -6.48 -10.24 24.06
N SER A 202 -6.73 -10.20 25.37
CA SER A 202 -6.15 -9.23 26.29
C SER A 202 -4.64 -9.27 26.38
N ILE A 203 -4.03 -10.42 26.15
CA ILE A 203 -2.57 -10.55 26.12
C ILE A 203 -2.04 -9.77 24.91
N GLY A 204 -2.66 -9.93 23.74
CA GLY A 204 -2.24 -9.28 22.49
C GLY A 204 -2.26 -7.75 22.59
N TYR A 205 -3.42 -7.16 22.88
CA TYR A 205 -3.52 -5.70 22.92
C TYR A 205 -2.74 -5.08 24.10
N THR A 206 -2.61 -5.77 25.23
CA THR A 206 -1.79 -5.28 26.34
C THR A 206 -0.32 -5.25 25.93
N GLN A 207 0.19 -6.30 25.29
CA GLN A 207 1.59 -6.35 24.84
C GLN A 207 1.90 -5.28 23.80
N ILE A 208 1.00 -5.05 22.83
CA ILE A 208 1.25 -4.08 21.75
C ILE A 208 1.14 -2.63 22.24
N PHE A 209 0.26 -2.32 23.20
CA PHE A 209 0.00 -0.95 23.66
C PHE A 209 0.68 -0.58 24.98
N THR A 210 1.34 -1.52 25.67
CA THR A 210 2.14 -1.17 26.86
C THR A 210 3.34 -0.33 26.42
N PRO A 211 3.51 0.90 26.94
CA PRO A 211 4.60 1.76 26.51
C PRO A 211 5.92 1.40 27.20
N ASP A 212 6.97 1.21 26.41
CA ASP A 212 8.36 1.21 26.90
C ASP A 212 9.01 2.57 26.63
N TRP A 213 9.11 3.40 27.66
CA TRP A 213 9.69 4.74 27.54
C TRP A 213 11.19 4.74 27.25
N SER A 214 11.90 3.67 27.58
CA SER A 214 13.34 3.56 27.31
C SER A 214 13.62 3.45 25.80
N ALA A 215 12.67 2.89 25.04
CA ALA A 215 12.74 2.78 23.59
C ALA A 215 12.89 4.15 22.89
N LEU A 216 12.33 5.22 23.46
CA LEU A 216 12.41 6.57 22.88
C LEU A 216 13.83 7.15 22.86
N THR A 217 14.72 6.66 23.73
CA THR A 217 16.13 7.07 23.73
C THR A 217 16.94 6.40 22.62
N ASN A 218 16.40 5.35 22.00
CA ASN A 218 17.08 4.60 20.94
C ASN A 218 16.77 5.23 19.57
N LEU A 219 17.80 5.73 18.89
CA LEU A 219 17.65 6.33 17.56
C LEU A 219 17.05 5.35 16.52
N ASN A 220 17.29 4.05 16.65
CA ASN A 220 16.77 3.06 15.72
C ASN A 220 15.23 2.99 15.73
N VAL A 221 14.59 3.29 16.87
CA VAL A 221 13.13 3.35 17.01
C VAL A 221 12.58 4.50 16.16
N TRP A 222 13.26 5.64 16.15
CA TRP A 222 12.92 6.78 15.30
C TRP A 222 13.15 6.46 13.82
N LEU A 223 14.28 5.84 13.47
CA LEU A 223 14.56 5.42 12.09
C LEU A 223 13.51 4.44 11.58
N ALA A 224 13.06 3.50 12.42
CA ALA A 224 11.99 2.57 12.10
C ALA A 224 10.66 3.32 11.85
N ALA A 225 10.32 4.31 12.65
CA ALA A 225 9.12 5.12 12.48
C ALA A 225 9.13 5.97 11.20
N PHE A 226 10.26 6.60 10.87
CA PHE A 226 10.42 7.34 9.62
C PHE A 226 10.37 6.41 8.41
N GLY A 227 11.04 5.26 8.48
CA GLY A 227 10.96 4.23 7.46
C GLY A 227 9.55 3.72 7.24
N GLN A 228 8.81 3.44 8.33
CA GLN A 228 7.42 2.99 8.24
C GLN A 228 6.55 4.00 7.49
N ILE A 229 6.63 5.30 7.80
CA ILE A 229 5.85 6.33 7.11
C ILE A 229 6.20 6.44 5.61
N VAL A 230 7.48 6.36 5.25
CA VAL A 230 7.90 6.39 3.84
C VAL A 230 7.25 5.27 3.04
N PHE A 231 7.29 4.04 3.56
CA PHE A 231 6.74 2.88 2.87
C PHE A 231 5.22 2.82 2.94
N SER A 232 4.61 3.25 4.05
CA SER A 232 3.16 3.22 4.26
C SER A 232 2.44 4.20 3.32
N LEU A 233 2.94 5.44 3.20
CA LEU A 233 2.37 6.43 2.28
C LEU A 233 2.95 6.35 0.86
N SER A 234 3.85 5.39 0.59
CA SER A 234 4.54 5.23 -0.71
C SER A 234 5.19 6.52 -1.24
N LEU A 235 5.85 7.25 -0.33
CA LEU A 235 6.40 8.58 -0.62
C LEU A 235 7.48 8.51 -1.70
N GLY A 236 7.41 9.43 -2.67
CA GLY A 236 8.41 9.54 -3.73
C GLY A 236 8.32 8.45 -4.81
N MET A 237 7.26 7.64 -4.80
CA MET A 237 6.99 6.63 -5.84
C MET A 237 6.17 7.17 -7.01
N SER A 238 5.91 8.48 -7.08
CA SER A 238 5.11 9.14 -8.12
C SER A 238 3.62 8.78 -8.15
N ILE A 239 3.13 7.93 -7.25
CA ILE A 239 1.71 7.52 -7.20
C ILE A 239 0.85 8.74 -6.86
N ALA A 240 1.14 9.40 -5.74
CA ALA A 240 0.47 10.62 -5.28
C ALA A 240 0.50 11.73 -6.34
N LEU A 241 1.68 11.96 -6.95
CA LEU A 241 1.85 12.92 -8.04
C LEU A 241 0.95 12.58 -9.24
N THR A 242 0.93 11.32 -9.66
CA THR A 242 0.14 10.87 -10.82
C THR A 242 -1.34 11.08 -10.57
N TYR A 243 -1.84 10.68 -9.40
CA TYR A 243 -3.26 10.79 -9.08
C TYR A 243 -3.69 12.26 -8.96
N ALA A 244 -2.86 13.12 -8.34
CA ALA A 244 -3.11 14.56 -8.23
C ALA A 244 -3.05 15.28 -9.59
N SER A 245 -2.35 14.72 -10.58
CA SER A 245 -2.30 15.25 -11.95
C SER A 245 -3.65 15.20 -12.68
N TYR A 246 -4.61 14.45 -12.17
CA TYR A 246 -5.97 14.32 -12.72
C TYR A 246 -7.03 15.07 -11.91
N LEU A 247 -6.65 15.88 -10.92
CA LEU A 247 -7.60 16.67 -10.13
C LEU A 247 -8.16 17.89 -10.90
N PRO A 248 -9.43 18.29 -10.72
CA PRO A 248 -9.97 19.57 -11.19
C PRO A 248 -9.26 20.80 -10.60
N GLU A 249 -9.27 21.95 -11.28
CA GLU A 249 -8.55 23.17 -10.87
C GLU A 249 -9.02 23.79 -9.53
N ASP A 250 -10.24 23.48 -9.07
CA ASP A 250 -10.84 23.97 -7.82
C ASP A 250 -10.63 23.01 -6.63
N SER A 251 -9.79 21.99 -6.79
CA SER A 251 -9.58 20.94 -5.78
C SER A 251 -8.83 21.43 -4.53
N LYS A 252 -9.33 21.03 -3.36
CA LYS A 252 -8.70 21.30 -2.06
C LYS A 252 -7.58 20.31 -1.76
N LEU A 253 -6.38 20.61 -2.24
CA LEU A 253 -5.21 19.72 -2.11
C LEU A 253 -4.84 19.38 -0.67
N THR A 254 -4.81 20.40 0.21
CA THR A 254 -4.40 20.23 1.60
C THR A 254 -5.37 19.34 2.37
N ASP A 255 -6.67 19.61 2.25
CA ASP A 255 -7.71 18.81 2.90
C ASP A 255 -7.62 17.35 2.46
N ASN A 256 -7.49 17.10 1.16
CA ASN A 256 -7.37 15.75 0.65
C ASN A 256 -6.11 15.03 1.13
N ALA A 257 -4.96 15.70 1.15
CA ALA A 257 -3.70 15.12 1.64
C ALA A 257 -3.81 14.73 3.12
N LEU A 258 -4.41 15.59 3.95
CA LEU A 258 -4.65 15.29 5.36
C LEU A 258 -5.61 14.11 5.53
N ILE A 259 -6.72 14.09 4.79
CA ILE A 259 -7.68 12.98 4.84
C ILE A 259 -6.99 11.67 4.48
N VAL A 260 -6.21 11.62 3.40
CA VAL A 260 -5.51 10.41 2.97
C VAL A 260 -4.48 9.96 3.99
N ALA A 261 -3.65 10.88 4.49
CA ALA A 261 -2.61 10.57 5.47
C ALA A 261 -3.19 10.03 6.78
N PHE A 262 -4.21 10.71 7.33
CA PHE A 262 -4.87 10.27 8.56
C PHE A 262 -5.70 9.00 8.36
N SER A 263 -6.34 8.80 7.20
CA SER A 263 -7.08 7.57 6.93
C SER A 263 -6.14 6.37 6.83
N ASN A 264 -4.98 6.54 6.20
CA ASN A 264 -3.97 5.50 6.11
C ASN A 264 -3.41 5.15 7.51
N SER A 265 -2.96 6.14 8.26
CA SER A 265 -2.43 5.92 9.62
C SER A 265 -3.50 5.41 10.59
N GLY A 266 -4.74 5.88 10.48
CA GLY A 266 -5.86 5.39 11.28
C GLY A 266 -6.31 3.98 10.91
N PHE A 267 -5.99 3.49 9.71
CA PHE A 267 -6.19 2.09 9.35
C PHE A 267 -5.07 1.19 9.89
N GLU A 268 -3.84 1.72 10.02
CA GLU A 268 -2.71 0.96 10.60
C GLU A 268 -2.87 0.69 12.10
N VAL A 269 -3.42 1.66 12.82
CA VAL A 269 -3.58 1.67 14.29
C VAL A 269 -4.85 0.95 14.71
#